data_AF-A0A7J2PQQ5-F1
#
_entry.id   AF-A0A7J2PQQ5-F1
#
_cell.length_a   1.000
_cell.length_b   1.000
_cell.length_c   1.000
_cell.angle_alpha   90.00
_cell.angle_beta   90.00
_cell.angle_gamma   90.00
#
_symmetry.space_group_name_H-M   'P 1'
#
loop_
_entity.id
_entity.type
_entity.pdbx_description
1 polymer ?
#
loop_
_entity_poly.entity_id
_entity_poly.type
_entity_poly.pdbx_seq_one_letter_code
_entity_poly.pdbx_strand_id
1 'polypeptide(L)'
;MTNLSVRMKKETLDELDRIAELLGIDRATIVRKIINTGIEQQKIQVALDLYQKGDTLERSANISGASLWDIFDEMKNRGITSKFDIDQEKKTYLRVFEKSNEDLKEKVRDL
;
A
#
# COMPACT_ATOMS: atom_id res chain seq x y z
N MET A 1 0.39 21.63 13.37
CA MET A 1 -0.82 21.15 12.66
C MET A 1 -1.08 22.05 11.47
N THR A 2 -1.52 21.49 10.35
CA THR A 2 -1.92 22.22 9.14
C THR A 2 -3.41 22.00 8.89
N ASN A 3 -4.09 22.99 8.30
CA ASN A 3 -5.51 22.91 7.97
C ASN A 3 -5.70 22.44 6.53
N LEU A 4 -6.72 21.63 6.29
CA LEU A 4 -7.12 21.17 4.96
C LEU A 4 -8.58 21.57 4.71
N SER A 5 -8.85 22.31 3.64
CA SER A 5 -10.19 22.71 3.20
C SER A 5 -10.55 21.99 1.90
N VAL A 6 -11.64 21.21 1.91
CA VAL A 6 -12.10 20.43 0.75
C VAL A 6 -13.58 20.71 0.51
N ARG A 7 -13.98 20.84 -0.76
CA ARG A 7 -15.39 20.92 -1.13
C ARG A 7 -16.00 19.52 -1.12
N MET A 8 -17.09 19.33 -0.39
CA MET A 8 -17.82 18.08 -0.33
C MET A 8 -19.31 18.29 -0.58
N LYS A 9 -19.98 17.23 -1.02
CA LYS A 9 -21.42 17.19 -1.12
C LYS A 9 -22.04 17.29 0.28
N LYS A 10 -23.21 17.92 0.38
CA LYS A 10 -23.90 18.13 1.66
C LYS A 10 -24.22 16.80 2.34
N GLU A 11 -24.67 15.82 1.56
CA GLU A 11 -25.05 14.50 2.04
C GLU A 11 -23.87 13.76 2.71
N THR A 12 -22.64 13.97 2.23
CA THR A 12 -21.43 13.41 2.84
C THR A 12 -21.12 14.07 4.18
N LEU A 13 -21.32 15.39 4.29
CA LEU A 13 -21.14 16.10 5.56
C LEU A 13 -22.17 15.65 6.60
N ASP A 14 -23.42 15.52 6.19
CA ASP A 14 -24.52 15.08 7.05
C ASP A 14 -24.28 13.66 7.59
N GLU A 15 -23.75 12.75 6.78
CA GLU A 15 -23.41 11.39 7.24
C GLU A 15 -22.22 11.38 8.22
N LEU A 16 -21.21 12.23 7.99
CA LEU A 16 -20.08 12.37 8.93
C LEU A 16 -20.55 12.92 10.28
N ASP A 17 -21.48 13.86 10.29
CA ASP A 17 -22.10 14.38 11.51
C ASP A 17 -22.83 13.29 12.27
N ARG A 18 -23.70 12.56 11.56
CA ARG A 18 -24.46 11.46 12.15
C ARG A 18 -23.56 10.42 12.81
N ILE A 19 -22.47 10.02 12.14
CA ILE A 19 -21.51 9.07 12.70
C ILE A 19 -20.80 9.66 13.92
N ALA A 20 -20.42 10.94 13.87
CA ALA A 20 -19.78 11.63 14.97
C ALA A 20 -20.69 11.69 16.21
N GLU A 21 -21.98 12.04 16.03
CA GLU A 21 -23.00 12.03 17.08
C GLU A 21 -23.18 10.65 17.70
N LEU A 22 -23.31 9.60 16.87
CA LEU A 22 -23.45 8.21 17.35
C LEU A 22 -22.25 7.74 18.19
N LEU A 23 -21.05 8.22 17.87
CA LEU A 23 -19.82 7.88 18.57
C LEU A 23 -19.48 8.84 19.71
N GLY A 24 -20.24 9.92 19.91
CA GLY A 24 -19.98 10.95 20.92
C GLY A 24 -18.66 11.70 20.71
N ILE A 25 -18.23 11.90 19.46
CA ILE A 25 -16.98 12.59 19.08
C ILE A 25 -17.27 13.76 18.14
N ASP A 26 -16.29 14.63 17.92
CA ASP A 26 -16.43 15.71 16.95
C ASP A 26 -16.22 15.24 15.49
N ARG A 27 -16.82 15.98 14.55
CA ARG A 27 -16.70 15.70 13.11
C ARG A 27 -15.25 15.64 12.63
N ALA A 28 -14.37 16.50 13.12
CA ALA A 28 -12.98 16.52 12.67
C ALA A 28 -12.23 15.25 13.11
N THR A 29 -12.59 14.67 14.26
CA THR A 29 -12.03 13.40 14.74
C THR A 29 -12.44 12.23 13.85
N ILE A 30 -13.72 12.11 13.48
CA ILE A 30 -14.14 11.05 12.53
C ILE A 30 -13.52 11.25 11.14
N VAL A 31 -13.44 12.50 10.65
CA VAL A 31 -12.81 12.82 9.38
C VAL A 31 -11.34 12.42 9.37
N ARG A 32 -10.56 12.76 10.41
CA ARG A 32 -9.15 12.36 10.53
C ARG A 32 -9.01 10.84 10.56
N LYS A 33 -9.87 10.13 11.31
CA LYS A 33 -9.86 8.67 11.36
C LYS A 33 -10.06 8.06 9.98
N ILE A 34 -11.09 8.51 9.25
CA ILE A 34 -11.41 8.02 7.90
C ILE A 34 -10.28 8.34 6.93
N ILE A 35 -9.72 9.56 6.96
CA ILE A 35 -8.60 9.96 6.08
C ILE A 35 -7.38 9.06 6.34
N ASN A 36 -7.01 8.83 7.60
CA ASN A 36 -5.87 7.99 7.93
C ASN A 36 -6.07 6.55 7.44
N THR A 37 -7.26 5.97 7.65
CA THR A 37 -7.59 4.65 7.13
C THR A 37 -7.58 4.64 5.59
N GLY A 38 -8.14 5.67 4.96
CA GLY A 38 -8.18 5.79 3.50
C GLY A 38 -6.78 5.93 2.89
N ILE A 39 -5.85 6.61 3.58
CA ILE A 39 -4.44 6.68 3.14
C ILE A 39 -3.82 5.29 3.12
N GLU A 40 -3.96 4.50 4.18
CA GLU A 40 -3.38 3.14 4.21
C GLU A 40 -3.99 2.24 3.14
N GLN A 41 -5.32 2.29 2.96
CA GLN A 41 -5.99 1.57 1.87
C GLN A 41 -5.48 2.00 0.49
N GLN A 42 -5.27 3.30 0.28
CA GLN A 42 -4.80 3.83 -0.98
C GLN A 42 -3.36 3.41 -1.28
N LYS A 43 -2.49 3.34 -0.27
CA LYS A 43 -1.12 2.82 -0.46
C LYS A 43 -1.15 1.38 -0.96
N ILE A 44 -1.95 0.52 -0.34
CA ILE A 44 -2.10 -0.88 -0.77
C ILE A 44 -2.62 -0.95 -2.20
N GLN A 45 -3.63 -0.15 -2.54
CA GLN A 45 -4.18 -0.10 -3.90
C GLN A 45 -3.10 0.30 -4.93
N VAL A 46 -2.33 1.35 -4.66
CA VAL A 46 -1.23 1.79 -5.52
C VAL A 46 -0.17 0.69 -5.66
N ALA A 47 0.16 -0.02 -4.57
CA ALA A 47 1.10 -1.13 -4.62
C ALA A 47 0.62 -2.24 -5.57
N LEU A 48 -0.65 -2.66 -5.43
CA LEU A 48 -1.25 -3.68 -6.28
C LEU A 48 -1.29 -3.25 -7.75
N ASP A 49 -1.62 -1.99 -8.03
CA ASP A 49 -1.66 -1.45 -9.39
C ASP A 49 -0.26 -1.47 -10.05
N LEU A 50 0.78 -1.14 -9.29
CA LEU A 50 2.17 -1.21 -9.76
C LEU A 50 2.59 -2.66 -10.01
N TYR A 51 2.27 -3.55 -9.07
CA TYR A 51 2.57 -4.98 -9.19
C TYR A 51 1.93 -5.59 -10.45
N GLN A 52 0.65 -5.29 -10.70
CA GLN A 52 -0.05 -5.74 -11.90
C GLN A 52 0.52 -5.17 -13.20
N LYS A 53 1.17 -4.01 -13.16
CA LYS A 53 1.90 -3.40 -14.28
C LYS A 53 3.29 -4.00 -14.50
N GLY A 54 3.72 -4.95 -13.68
CA GLY A 54 4.97 -5.69 -13.83
C GLY A 54 6.10 -5.25 -12.90
N ASP A 55 5.85 -4.32 -11.97
CA ASP A 55 6.80 -4.10 -10.87
C ASP A 55 6.83 -5.31 -9.92
N THR A 56 7.92 -5.45 -9.18
CA THR A 56 8.03 -6.48 -8.14
C THR A 56 7.27 -6.05 -6.90
N LEU A 57 6.82 -7.01 -6.10
CA LEU A 57 5.99 -6.73 -4.92
C LEU A 57 6.70 -5.81 -3.93
N GLU A 58 8.01 -6.03 -3.70
CA GLU A 58 8.83 -5.18 -2.84
C GLU A 58 8.99 -3.78 -3.41
N ARG A 59 9.18 -3.65 -4.73
CA ARG A 59 9.29 -2.33 -5.35
C ARG A 59 7.98 -1.57 -5.24
N SER A 60 6.85 -2.24 -5.47
CA SER A 60 5.52 -1.68 -5.31
C SER A 60 5.23 -1.25 -3.88
N ALA A 61 5.61 -2.08 -2.89
CA ALA A 61 5.51 -1.75 -1.46
C ALA A 61 6.35 -0.51 -1.11
N ASN A 62 7.60 -0.47 -1.57
CA ASN A 62 8.49 0.67 -1.33
C ASN A 62 7.98 1.98 -1.96
N ILE A 63 7.49 1.94 -3.20
CA ILE A 63 6.99 3.15 -3.90
C ILE A 63 5.69 3.66 -3.26
N SER A 64 4.77 2.75 -2.93
CA SER A 64 3.49 3.12 -2.31
C SER A 64 3.61 3.47 -0.82
N GLY A 65 4.68 3.03 -0.16
CA GLY A 65 4.82 3.13 1.29
C GLY A 65 3.90 2.18 2.06
N ALA A 66 3.34 1.16 1.40
CA ALA A 66 2.54 0.12 2.04
C ALA A 66 3.43 -0.95 2.70
N SER A 67 2.92 -1.54 3.78
CA SER A 67 3.51 -2.75 4.37
C SER A 67 3.41 -3.92 3.39
N LEU A 68 4.49 -4.69 3.26
CA LEU A 68 4.49 -5.88 2.43
C LEU A 68 3.42 -6.90 2.89
N TRP A 69 3.21 -7.03 4.20
CA TRP A 69 2.21 -7.93 4.78
C TRP A 69 0.78 -7.50 4.46
N ASP A 70 0.50 -6.20 4.53
CA ASP A 70 -0.84 -5.68 4.21
C ASP A 70 -1.16 -5.90 2.72
N ILE A 71 -0.15 -5.80 1.85
CA ILE A 71 -0.31 -6.14 0.43
C ILE A 71 -0.56 -7.63 0.25
N PHE A 72 0.17 -8.52 0.93
CA PHE A 72 -0.06 -9.96 0.85
C PHE A 72 -1.46 -10.36 1.30
N ASP A 73 -1.93 -9.83 2.42
CA ASP A 73 -3.28 -10.06 2.91
C ASP A 73 -4.32 -9.58 1.90
N GLU A 74 -4.12 -8.41 1.30
CA GLU A 74 -5.04 -7.89 0.29
C GLU A 74 -4.99 -8.69 -1.02
N MET A 75 -3.82 -9.16 -1.46
CA MET A 75 -3.70 -10.06 -2.61
C MET A 75 -4.49 -11.34 -2.38
N LYS A 76 -4.36 -11.94 -1.18
CA LYS A 76 -5.12 -13.13 -0.78
C LYS A 76 -6.62 -12.86 -0.78
N ASN A 77 -7.06 -11.75 -0.19
CA ASN A 77 -8.48 -11.37 -0.14
C ASN A 77 -9.08 -11.18 -1.54
N ARG A 78 -8.29 -10.66 -2.49
CA ARG A 78 -8.72 -10.42 -3.88
C ARG A 78 -8.52 -11.61 -4.81
N GLY A 79 -7.95 -12.71 -4.32
CA GLY A 79 -7.59 -13.87 -5.16
C GLY A 79 -6.52 -13.55 -6.21
N ILE A 80 -5.69 -12.54 -5.97
CA ILE A 80 -4.56 -12.21 -6.84
C ILE A 80 -3.46 -13.22 -6.56
N THR A 81 -3.28 -14.16 -7.48
CA THR A 81 -2.16 -15.10 -7.44
C THR A 81 -0.88 -14.39 -7.84
N SER A 82 0.20 -14.57 -7.08
CA SER A 82 1.51 -14.07 -7.48
C SER A 82 1.90 -14.66 -8.84
N LYS A 83 2.20 -13.80 -9.81
CA LYS A 83 2.92 -14.21 -11.01
C LYS A 83 4.37 -14.41 -10.58
N PHE A 84 4.73 -15.64 -10.24
CA PHE A 84 6.11 -15.97 -9.93
C PHE A 84 6.89 -16.06 -11.23
N ASP A 85 7.62 -15.00 -11.55
CA ASP A 85 8.51 -14.92 -12.71
C ASP A 85 9.96 -14.99 -12.23
N ILE A 86 10.62 -16.11 -12.52
CA ILE A 86 11.98 -16.42 -12.06
C ILE A 86 12.99 -15.36 -12.53
N ASP A 87 12.88 -14.87 -13.77
CA ASP A 87 13.80 -13.87 -14.30
C ASP A 87 13.62 -12.52 -13.60
N GLN A 88 12.39 -12.18 -13.26
CA GLN A 88 12.06 -10.96 -12.52
C GLN A 88 12.52 -11.04 -11.06
N GLU A 89 12.36 -12.20 -10.41
CA GLU A 89 12.85 -12.44 -9.05
C GLU A 89 14.39 -12.40 -9.00
N LYS A 90 15.07 -13.02 -9.97
CA LYS A 90 16.54 -13.00 -10.09
C LYS A 90 17.07 -11.56 -10.14
N LYS A 91 16.46 -10.69 -10.95
CA LYS A 91 16.82 -9.26 -11.03
C LYS A 91 16.62 -8.53 -9.70
N THR A 92 15.58 -8.89 -8.95
CA THR A 92 15.27 -8.28 -7.64
C THR A 92 16.33 -8.65 -6.62
N TYR A 93 16.64 -9.94 -6.49
CA TYR A 93 17.67 -10.43 -5.59
C TYR A 93 19.05 -9.84 -5.91
N LEU A 94 19.44 -9.80 -7.19
CA LEU A 94 20.69 -9.17 -7.61
C LEU A 94 20.77 -7.71 -7.15
N ARG A 95 19.69 -6.93 -7.28
CA ARG A 95 19.64 -5.53 -6.84
C ARG A 95 19.72 -5.37 -5.32
N VAL A 96 19.07 -6.24 -4.55
CA VAL A 96 19.09 -6.21 -3.08
C VAL A 96 20.47 -6.61 -2.54
N PHE A 97 21.09 -7.62 -3.14
CA PHE A 97 22.40 -8.11 -2.71
C PHE A 97 23.58 -7.28 -3.22
N GLU A 98 23.38 -6.44 -4.25
CA GLU A 98 24.41 -5.56 -4.83
C GLU A 98 25.13 -4.69 -3.79
N LYS A 99 24.45 -4.34 -2.69
CA LYS A 99 25.03 -3.51 -1.62
C LYS A 99 25.37 -4.26 -0.33
N SER A 100 25.03 -5.55 -0.27
CA SER A 100 24.86 -6.25 1.01
C SER A 100 25.72 -7.50 1.13
N ASN A 101 25.96 -8.24 0.03
CA ASN A 101 26.71 -9.51 0.05
C ASN A 101 27.10 -9.99 -1.37
N GLU A 102 28.40 -9.93 -1.69
CA GLU A 102 28.93 -10.31 -3.03
C GLU A 102 28.82 -11.83 -3.32
N ASP A 103 28.92 -12.70 -2.30
CA ASP A 103 28.81 -14.16 -2.46
C ASP A 103 27.38 -14.59 -2.83
N LEU A 104 26.38 -13.97 -2.20
CA LEU A 104 24.97 -14.23 -2.55
C LEU A 104 24.63 -13.71 -3.94
N LYS A 105 25.22 -12.59 -4.35
CA LYS A 105 25.03 -12.02 -5.70
C LYS A 105 25.51 -12.98 -6.79
N GLU A 106 26.70 -13.57 -6.64
CA GLU A 106 27.21 -14.55 -7.60
C GLU A 106 26.33 -15.81 -7.66
N LYS A 107 25.94 -16.36 -6.50
CA LYS A 107 25.03 -17.53 -6.46
C LYS A 107 23.68 -17.30 -7.13
N VAL A 108 23.13 -16.09 -6.99
CA VAL A 108 21.88 -15.73 -7.66
C VAL A 108 22.10 -15.55 -9.16
N ARG A 109 23.27 -15.08 -9.61
CA ARG A 109 23.59 -14.92 -11.03
C ARG A 109 23.67 -16.25 -11.77
N ASP A 110 24.14 -17.29 -11.09
CA ASP A 110 24.40 -18.62 -11.65
C ASP A 110 23.18 -19.56 -11.64
N LEU A 111 22.07 -19.18 -10.99
CA LEU A 111 20.78 -19.86 -11.03
C LEU A 111 20.04 -19.63 -12.35
#